data_AF-A0A242MUP6-F1
#
_entry.id   AF-A0A242MUP6-F1
#
_cell.length_a   1.000
_cell.length_b   1.000
_cell.length_c   1.000
_cell.angle_alpha   90.00
_cell.angle_beta   90.00
_cell.angle_gamma   90.00
#
_symmetry.space_group_name_H-M   'P 1'
#
loop_
_entity.id
_entity.type
_entity.pdbx_description
1 polymer ?
#
loop_
_entity_poly.entity_id
_entity_poly.type
_entity_poly.pdbx_seq_one_letter_code
_entity_poly.pdbx_strand_id
1 'polypeptide(L)' 'MTYSPWLNQAECFFALITGKAIRRGSFGSVKQLIKRIDEVVSHYNENCEPFTWTASTDSVLAKLQRLCTSISGTEH' A
#
# COMPACT_ATOMS: atom_id res chain seq x y z
N MET A 1 11.72 -9.24 -10.29
CA MET A 1 11.17 -7.90 -10.05
C MET A 1 11.00 -7.72 -8.55
N THR A 2 11.68 -6.73 -7.98
CA THR A 2 11.62 -6.40 -6.55
C THR A 2 10.24 -5.85 -6.23
N TYR A 3 9.44 -6.62 -5.47
CA TYR A 3 8.16 -6.13 -4.96
C TYR A 3 8.45 -5.09 -3.89
N SER A 4 8.33 -3.82 -4.26
CA SER A 4 8.47 -2.68 -3.35
C SER A 4 7.28 -2.68 -2.38
N PRO A 5 7.48 -3.00 -1.09
CA PRO A 5 6.37 -3.12 -0.14
C PRO A 5 5.61 -1.79 0.04
N TRP A 6 6.30 -0.65 -0.11
CA TRP A 6 5.68 0.68 -0.12
C TRP A 6 4.76 0.90 -1.32
N LEU A 7 5.13 0.38 -2.50
CA LEU A 7 4.33 0.55 -3.72
C LEU A 7 3.01 -0.20 -3.60
N ASN A 8 3.06 -1.43 -3.09
CA ASN A 8 1.85 -2.21 -2.77
C ASN A 8 0.95 -1.49 -1.75
N GLN A 9 1.54 -0.81 -0.77
CA GLN A 9 0.77 -0.03 0.21
C GLN A 9 0.13 1.20 -0.43
N ALA A 10 0.86 1.91 -1.31
CA ALA A 10 0.32 3.03 -2.08
C ALA A 10 -0.83 2.60 -3.00
N GLU A 11 -0.68 1.47 -3.71
CA GLU A 11 -1.71 0.91 -4.58
C GLU A 11 -3.00 0.57 -3.80
N CYS A 12 -2.86 -0.06 -2.63
CA CYS A 12 -3.99 -0.40 -1.78
C CYS A 12 -4.72 0.85 -1.26
N PHE A 13 -3.97 1.89 -0.88
CA PHE A 13 -4.52 3.18 -0.47
C PHE A 13 -5.32 3.86 -1.59
N PHE A 14 -4.77 3.91 -2.81
CA PHE A 14 -5.48 4.46 -3.96
C PHE A 14 -6.74 3.68 -4.31
N ALA A 15 -6.72 2.35 -4.20
CA ALA A 15 -7.90 1.51 -4.39
C ALA A 15 -9.00 1.82 -3.34
N LEU A 16 -8.61 2.04 -2.09
CA LEU A 16 -9.50 2.41 -0.99
C LEU A 16 -10.19 3.75 -1.22
N ILE A 17 -9.42 4.79 -1.60
CA ILE A 17 -9.97 6.12 -1.89
C ILE A 17 -10.88 6.06 -3.12
N THR A 18 -10.48 5.33 -4.15
CA THR A 18 -11.29 5.16 -5.36
C THR A 18 -12.65 4.54 -5.03
N GLY A 19 -12.67 3.48 -4.23
CA GLY A 19 -13.91 2.79 -3.84
C GLY A 19 -14.80 3.61 -2.89
N LYS A 20 -14.21 4.33 -1.93
CA LYS A 20 -14.96 5.04 -0.88
C LYS A 20 -15.40 6.44 -1.29
N ALA A 21 -14.53 7.20 -1.96
CA ALA A 21 -14.74 8.62 -2.20
C ALA A 21 -15.07 8.92 -3.66
N ILE A 22 -14.33 8.36 -4.61
CA ILE A 22 -14.41 8.77 -6.02
C ILE A 22 -15.60 8.10 -6.73
N ARG A 23 -15.79 6.79 -6.58
CA ARG A 23 -16.85 6.06 -7.30
C ARG A 23 -18.26 6.29 -6.76
N ARG A 24 -18.38 6.71 -5.49
CA ARG A 24 -19.67 6.99 -4.83
C ARG A 24 -19.98 8.49 -4.72
N GLY A 25 -19.02 9.36 -5.02
CA GLY A 25 -19.19 10.80 -4.98
C GLY A 25 -19.64 11.34 -6.33
N SER A 26 -20.73 12.11 -6.34
CA SER A 26 -21.07 12.97 -7.47
C SER A 26 -20.52 14.36 -7.17
N PHE A 27 -19.48 14.78 -7.90
CA PHE A 27 -18.79 16.05 -7.64
C PHE A 27 -19.25 17.12 -8.63
N GLY A 28 -19.78 18.22 -8.13
CA GLY A 28 -20.19 19.36 -8.95
C GLY A 28 -19.02 20.21 -9.47
N SER A 29 -17.81 19.98 -8.94
CA SER A 29 -16.58 20.65 -9.39
C SER A 29 -15.31 19.89 -8.98
N VAL A 30 -14.22 20.13 -9.71
CA VAL A 30 -12.88 19.60 -9.38
C VAL A 30 -12.42 20.05 -7.99
N LYS A 31 -12.76 21.27 -7.57
CA LYS A 31 -12.44 21.78 -6.22
C LYS A 31 -13.08 20.94 -5.11
N GLN A 32 -14.32 20.48 -5.32
CA GLN A 32 -15.00 19.59 -4.37
C GLN A 32 -14.34 18.20 -4.32
N LEU A 33 -13.89 17.68 -5.46
CA LEU A 33 -13.13 16.42 -5.50
C LEU A 33 -11.82 16.54 -4.73
N ILE A 34 -11.04 17.60 -4.95
CA ILE A 34 -9.77 17.86 -4.24
C ILE A 34 -10.02 17.94 -2.74
N LYS A 35 -11.01 18.72 -2.30
CA LYS A 35 -11.36 18.84 -0.88
C LYS A 35 -11.73 17.49 -0.27
N ARG A 36 -12.50 16.68 -0.99
CA ARG A 36 -12.91 15.35 -0.50
C ARG A 36 -11.73 14.40 -0.36
N ILE A 37 -10.77 14.44 -1.30
CA ILE A 37 -9.54 13.65 -1.21
C ILE A 37 -8.73 14.10 0.01
N ASP A 38 -8.56 15.40 0.22
CA ASP A 38 -7.82 15.97 1.34
C ASP A 38 -8.41 15.57 2.72
N GLU A 39 -9.74 15.59 2.84
CA GLU A 39 -10.46 15.09 4.01
C GLU A 39 -10.21 13.59 4.26
N VAL A 40 -10.17 12.78 3.20
CA VAL A 40 -9.92 11.33 3.32
C VAL A 40 -8.47 11.07 3.71
N VAL A 41 -7.51 11.81 3.16
CA VAL A 41 -6.10 11.74 3.54
C VAL A 41 -5.92 12.15 5.00
N SER A 42 -6.51 13.27 5.41
CA SER A 42 -6.41 13.77 6.79
C SER A 42 -7.00 12.78 7.78
N HIS A 43 -8.21 12.27 7.53
CA HIS A 43 -8.84 11.27 8.38
C HIS A 43 -8.06 9.93 8.40
N TYR A 44 -7.48 9.53 7.27
CA TYR A 44 -6.65 8.33 7.20
C TYR A 44 -5.37 8.52 8.02
N ASN A 45 -4.72 9.67 7.93
CA ASN A 45 -3.51 10.01 8.69
C ASN A 45 -3.78 10.14 10.19
N GLU A 46 -4.91 10.71 10.59
CA GLU A 46 -5.32 10.84 12.01
C GLU A 46 -5.61 9.48 12.67
N ASN A 47 -6.15 8.52 11.90
CA ASN A 47 -6.46 7.17 12.38
C ASN A 47 -5.43 6.12 11.95
N CYS A 48 -4.30 6.55 11.38
CA CYS A 48 -3.33 5.63 10.82
C CYS A 48 -2.56 4.97 11.96
N GLU A 49 -3.02 3.78 12.35
CA GLU A 49 -2.21 2.90 13.17
C GLU A 49 -0.94 2.54 12.37
N PRO A 50 0.25 2.64 12.97
CA PRO A 50 1.45 2.18 12.31
C PRO A 50 1.23 0.73 11.89
N PHE A 51 1.51 0.43 10.62
CA PHE A 51 1.46 -0.94 10.12
C PHE A 51 2.42 -1.78 10.96
N THR A 52 1.88 -2.52 11.92
CA THR A 52 2.69 -3.35 12.81
C THR A 52 3.21 -4.48 11.95
N TRP A 53 4.51 -4.47 11.71
CA TRP A 53 5.20 -5.50 10.96
C TRP A 53 5.02 -6.85 11.69
N THR A 54 4.10 -7.69 11.21
CA THR A 54 3.79 -9.00 11.82
C THR A 54 4.78 -10.09 11.41
N ALA A 55 5.67 -9.81 10.47
CA ALA A 55 6.67 -10.77 10.03
C ALA A 55 7.84 -10.79 11.02
N SER A 56 7.93 -11.84 11.83
CA SER A 56 9.07 -12.06 12.71
C SER A 56 10.38 -12.01 11.92
N THR A 57 11.45 -11.46 12.51
CA THR A 57 12.80 -11.37 11.89
C THR A 57 13.22 -12.69 11.26
N ASP A 58 12.92 -13.80 11.94
CA ASP A 58 13.21 -15.16 11.48
C ASP A 58 12.45 -15.53 10.18
N SER A 59 11.18 -15.15 10.07
CA SER A 59 10.38 -15.37 8.86
C SER A 59 10.86 -14.53 7.67
N VAL A 60 11.39 -13.34 7.93
CA VAL A 60 12.01 -12.50 6.91
C VAL A 60 13.33 -13.12 6.45
N LEU A 61 14.16 -13.56 7.39
CA LEU A 61 15.45 -14.19 7.10
C LEU A 61 15.27 -15.51 6.34
N ALA A 62 14.32 -16.34 6.74
CA ALA A 62 14.00 -17.60 6.05
C ALA A 62 13.48 -17.36 4.63
N LYS A 63 12.68 -16.30 4.41
CA LYS A 63 12.26 -15.90 3.05
C LYS A 63 13.44 -15.41 2.22
N LEU A 64 14.34 -14.62 2.78
CA LEU A 64 15.54 -14.15 2.11
C LEU A 64 16.47 -15.30 1.73
N GLN A 65 16.69 -16.25 2.64
CA GLN A 65 17.50 -17.45 2.38
C GLN A 65 16.91 -18.28 1.24
N ARG A 66 15.61 -18.60 1.29
CA ARG A 66 14.91 -19.32 0.21
C ARG A 66 15.02 -18.61 -1.14
N LEU A 67 14.89 -17.28 -1.13
CA LEU A 67 15.00 -16.47 -2.32
C LEU A 67 16.43 -16.48 -2.88
N CYS A 68 17.44 -16.29 -2.03
CA CYS A 68 18.85 -16.35 -2.43
C CYS A 68 19.21 -17.72 -3.00
N THR A 69 18.76 -18.82 -2.39
CA THR A 69 18.98 -20.17 -2.91
C THR A 69 18.29 -20.40 -4.26
N SER A 70 17.08 -19.86 -4.44
CA SER A 70 16.36 -19.95 -5.71
C SER A 70 17.01 -19.12 -6.82
N ILE A 71 17.58 -17.96 -6.49
CA ILE A 71 18.25 -17.07 -7.47
C ILE A 71 19.64 -17.61 -7.83
N SER A 72 20.37 -18.18 -6.88
CA SER A 72 21.65 -18.85 -7.15
C SER A 72 21.49 -20.18 -7.90
N GLY A 73 20.27 -20.72 -7.99
CA GLY A 73 19.95 -21.92 -8.78
C GLY A 73 19.49 -21.61 -10.20
N THR A 74 19.23 -20.33 -10.54
CA THR A 74 18.95 -19.89 -11.91
C THR A 74 20.24 -19.40 -12.58
N GLU A 75 21.23 -20.29 -12.69
CA GLU A 75 22.26 -20.19 -13.73
C GLU A 75 21.86 -21.13 -14.87
N HIS A 76 21.29 -20.55 -15.93
CA HIS A 76 21.41 -21.06 -17.29
C HIS A 76 21.65 -19.87 -18.23
#